data_AF-M0BXV5-F1
#
_entry.id   AF-M0BXV5-F1
#
_cell.length_a   1.000
_cell.length_b   1.000
_cell.length_c   1.000
_cell.angle_alpha   90.00
_cell.angle_beta   90.00
_cell.angle_gamma   90.00
#
_symmetry.space_group_name_H-M   'P 1'
#
loop_
_entity.id
_entity.type
_entity.pdbx_description
1 polymer ?
#
loop_
_entity_poly.entity_id
_entity_poly.type
_entity_poly.pdbx_seq_one_letter_code
_entity_poly.pdbx_strand_id
1 'polypeptide(L)' 'MSEDLYRCVCHTCNTERLIEGLEDAQTFFNRHAERSHEVELLNQQTRRQYSEPSAADETTPADSSDGEPETETDDA' A
#
# COMPACT_ATOMS: atom_id res chain seq x y z
N MET A 1 5.07 -13.90 20.87
CA MET A 1 5.58 -14.11 19.51
C MET A 1 4.43 -13.76 18.59
N SER A 2 4.58 -12.76 17.73
CA SER A 2 3.48 -12.34 16.86
C SER A 2 3.36 -13.36 15.73
N GLU A 3 2.31 -14.16 15.74
CA GLU A 3 2.02 -15.11 14.67
C GLU A 3 1.65 -14.30 13.42
N ASP A 4 2.50 -14.36 12.38
CA ASP A 4 2.22 -13.72 11.10
C ASP A 4 1.07 -14.45 10.41
N LEU A 5 0.00 -13.72 10.08
CA LEU A 5 -1.18 -14.27 9.43
C LEU A 5 -1.19 -13.85 7.95
N TYR A 6 -1.26 -14.83 7.06
CA TYR A 6 -1.21 -14.65 5.62
C TYR A 6 -2.56 -15.00 5.00
N ARG A 7 -3.00 -14.17 4.06
CA ARG A 7 -4.19 -14.40 3.23
C ARG A 7 -3.74 -14.90 1.87
N CYS A 8 -4.12 -16.12 1.55
CA CYS A 8 -3.86 -16.73 0.25
C CYS A 8 -5.16 -16.79 -0.55
N VAL A 9 -5.17 -16.19 -1.74
CA VAL A 9 -6.32 -16.20 -2.66
C VAL A 9 -5.89 -16.90 -3.94
N CYS A 10 -6.72 -17.82 -4.43
CA CYS A 10 -6.56 -18.44 -5.74
C CYS A 10 -7.75 -18.05 -6.60
N HIS A 11 -7.53 -17.21 -7.61
CA HIS A 11 -8.56 -16.72 -8.52
C HIS A 11 -9.04 -17.82 -9.47
N THR A 12 -8.14 -18.72 -9.88
CA THR A 12 -8.51 -19.87 -10.72
C THR A 12 -9.41 -20.87 -10.01
N CYS A 13 -9.21 -21.08 -8.71
CA CYS A 13 -10.06 -21.96 -7.90
C CYS A 13 -11.23 -21.22 -7.24
N ASN A 14 -11.23 -19.89 -7.29
CA ASN A 14 -12.11 -19.02 -6.51
C ASN A 14 -12.14 -19.40 -5.02
N THR A 15 -10.96 -19.68 -4.45
CA THR A 15 -10.80 -20.10 -3.05
C THR A 15 -9.89 -19.15 -2.28
N GLU A 16 -10.29 -18.85 -1.05
CA GLU A 16 -9.54 -18.03 -0.10
C GLU A 16 -9.21 -18.84 1.16
N ARG A 17 -7.98 -18.72 1.67
CA ARG A 17 -7.54 -19.31 2.94
C ARG A 17 -6.70 -18.33 3.75
N LEU A 18 -6.84 -18.43 5.07
CA LEU A 18 -5.99 -17.76 6.04
C LEU A 18 -5.06 -18.80 6.64
N ILE A 19 -3.76 -18.50 6.61
CA ILE A 19 -2.70 -19.42 7.01
C ILE A 19 -1.75 -18.68 7.96
N GLU A 20 -1.46 -19.30 9.09
CA GLU A 20 -0.50 -18.80 10.06
C GLU A 20 0.91 -19.25 9.64
N GLY A 21 1.87 -18.33 9.68
CA GLY A 21 3.24 -18.58 9.28
C GLY A 21 3.47 -18.48 7.76
N LEU A 22 4.65 -17.98 7.40
CA LEU A 22 5.04 -17.76 6.01
C LEU A 22 5.27 -19.08 5.26
N GLU A 23 5.84 -20.08 5.94
CA GLU A 23 6.22 -21.35 5.32
C GLU A 23 5.00 -22.11 4.78
N ASP A 24 3.92 -22.19 5.57
CA ASP A 24 2.67 -22.83 5.15
C ASP A 24 1.97 -22.03 4.05
N ALA A 25 1.97 -20.69 4.16
CA ALA A 25 1.40 -19.82 3.14
C ALA A 25 2.12 -19.96 1.79
N GLN A 26 3.45 -20.05 1.82
CA GLN A 26 4.29 -20.25 0.64
C GLN A 26 4.10 -21.65 0.04
N THR A 27 3.89 -22.67 0.88
CA THR A 27 3.55 -24.03 0.41
C THR A 27 2.24 -24.04 -0.37
N PHE A 28 1.21 -23.34 0.11
CA PHE A 28 -0.04 -23.18 -0.61
C PHE A 28 0.17 -22.46 -1.95
N PHE A 29 0.90 -21.34 -1.94
CA PHE A 29 1.19 -20.56 -3.13
C PHE A 29 1.90 -21.41 -4.19
N ASN A 30 2.99 -22.09 -3.83
CA ASN A 30 3.79 -22.90 -4.74
C ASN A 30 2.95 -24.01 -5.39
N ARG A 31 2.14 -24.73 -4.60
CA ARG A 31 1.27 -25.80 -5.11
C ARG A 31 0.28 -25.32 -6.16
N HIS A 32 -0.21 -24.08 -6.02
CA HIS A 32 -1.14 -23.49 -6.98
C HIS A 32 -0.42 -22.88 -8.19
N ALA A 33 0.75 -22.26 -7.97
CA ALA A 33 1.61 -21.75 -9.04
C ALA A 33 2.10 -22.87 -9.97
N GLU A 34 2.44 -24.05 -9.44
CA GLU A 34 2.78 -25.25 -10.21
C GLU A 34 1.65 -25.70 -11.16
N ARG A 35 0.40 -25.38 -10.81
CA ARG A 35 -0.78 -25.64 -11.64
C ARG A 35 -1.11 -24.49 -12.59
N SER A 36 -0.25 -23.49 -12.65
CA SER A 36 -0.47 -22.23 -13.39
C SER A 36 -1.74 -21.50 -12.95
N HIS A 37 -2.13 -21.66 -11.68
CA HIS A 37 -3.24 -20.89 -11.12
C HIS A 37 -2.77 -19.47 -10.80
N GLU A 38 -3.68 -18.52 -10.99
CA GLU A 38 -3.49 -17.15 -10.56
C GLU A 38 -3.73 -17.08 -9.05
N VAL A 39 -2.65 -16.81 -8.30
CA VAL A 39 -2.64 -16.78 -6.84
C VAL A 39 -2.04 -15.51 -6.27
N GLU A 40 -2.62 -15.02 -5.19
CA GLU A 40 -2.15 -13.87 -4.41
C GLU A 40 -1.83 -14.31 -2.98
N LEU A 41 -0.73 -13.78 -2.42
CA LEU A 41 -0.30 -13.99 -1.04
C LEU A 41 -0.09 -12.63 -0.37
N LEU A 42 -0.87 -12.35 0.67
CA LEU A 42 -0.90 -11.06 1.36
C LEU A 42 -0.60 -11.26 2.86
N ASN A 43 0.42 -10.57 3.38
CA ASN A 43 0.67 -10.53 4.83
C ASN A 43 -0.34 -9.57 5.49
N GLN A 44 -1.18 -10.09 6.41
CA GLN A 44 -2.17 -9.27 7.12
C GLN A 44 -1.59 -8.49 8.30
N GLN A 45 -0.42 -8.88 8.80
CA GLN A 45 0.25 -8.20 9.91
C GLN A 45 0.66 -6.77 9.54
N THR A 46 0.97 -6.50 8.27
CA THR A 46 1.38 -5.16 7.78
C THR A 46 0.31 -4.08 7.94
N ARG A 47 -0.99 -4.42 8.02
CA ARG A 47 -2.05 -3.40 8.16
C ARG A 47 -2.07 -2.69 9.51
N ARG A 48 -1.52 -3.29 10.58
CA ARG A 48 -1.50 -2.66 11.90
C ARG A 48 -0.35 -1.66 12.09
N GLN A 49 0.73 -1.79 11.33
CA GLN A 49 1.91 -0.93 11.50
C GLN A 49 1.89 0.36 10.67
N TYR A 50 0.97 0.49 9.72
CA TYR A 50 0.81 1.71 8.89
C TYR A 50 -0.43 2.54 9.23
N SER A 51 -1.13 2.24 10.33
CA SER A 51 -2.26 3.04 10.83
C SER A 51 -1.85 3.95 11.98
N GLU A 52 -0.71 4.65 11.87
CA GLU A 52 -0.53 5.90 12.60
C GLU A 52 -1.05 7.04 11.73
N PRO A 53 -2.24 7.59 12.01
CA PRO A 53 -2.63 8.88 11.45
C PRO A 53 -1.73 9.93 12.11
N SER A 54 -0.74 10.45 11.38
CA SER A 54 -0.14 11.73 11.75
C SER A 54 -1.14 12.83 11.43
N ALA A 55 -2.13 12.96 12.32
CA ALA A 55 -2.90 14.17 12.47
C ALA A 55 -1.97 15.20 13.12
N ALA A 56 -1.28 15.98 12.30
CA ALA A 56 -0.81 17.31 12.69
C ALA A 56 -1.52 18.30 11.77
N ASP A 57 -2.67 18.68 12.27
CA ASP A 57 -3.56 19.75 11.84
C ASP A 57 -2.85 21.12 11.91
N GLU A 58 -3.26 22.01 11.00
CA GLU A 58 -3.36 23.47 11.17
C GLU A 58 -2.10 24.35 11.32
N THR A 59 -1.77 25.07 10.23
CA THR A 59 -1.68 26.56 10.24
C THR A 59 -1.56 27.08 8.80
N THR A 60 -2.66 27.64 8.29
CA THR A 60 -2.72 28.66 7.21
C THR A 60 -2.17 30.01 7.71
N PRO A 61 -2.17 31.08 6.90
CA PRO A 61 -1.25 31.47 5.82
C PRO A 61 -0.39 32.68 6.23
N ALA A 62 0.88 32.76 5.83
CA ALA A 62 1.66 33.99 5.98
C ALA A 62 1.91 34.61 4.61
N ASP A 63 1.12 35.66 4.37
CA ASP A 63 1.36 36.77 3.46
C ASP A 63 2.85 37.10 3.33
N SER A 64 3.39 36.94 2.12
CA SER A 64 4.59 37.64 1.69
C SER A 64 4.23 38.36 0.40
N SER A 65 3.52 39.46 0.54
CA SER A 65 3.44 40.51 -0.46
C SER A 65 4.79 41.25 -0.53
N ASP A 66 5.63 40.93 -1.51
CA ASP A 66 6.78 41.73 -1.95
C ASP A 66 7.12 41.20 -3.36
N GLY A 67 6.66 41.75 -4.48
CA GLY A 67 6.71 43.14 -4.86
C GLY A 67 7.88 43.36 -5.81
N GLU A 68 7.74 43.00 -7.10
CA GLU A 68 8.27 43.78 -8.24
C GLU A 68 7.76 43.19 -9.58
N PRO A 69 7.05 43.98 -10.41
CA PRO A 69 6.64 43.60 -11.75
C PRO A 69 7.62 44.15 -12.80
N GLU A 70 8.32 43.28 -13.51
CA GLU A 70 9.06 43.67 -14.71
C GLU A 70 8.19 43.37 -15.94
N THR A 71 7.39 44.36 -16.34
CA THR A 71 6.72 44.40 -17.63
C THR A 71 7.70 44.85 -18.69
N GLU A 72 8.18 43.95 -19.54
CA GLU A 72 8.77 44.32 -20.83
C GLU A 72 7.69 44.25 -21.91
N THR A 73 7.43 45.39 -22.52
CA THR A 73 6.37 45.71 -23.47
C THR A 73 6.64 45.18 -24.88
N ASP A 74 5.56 44.71 -25.51
CA ASP A 74 5.42 44.33 -26.92
C ASP A 74 5.64 45.53 -27.87
N ASP A 75 6.46 45.34 -28.90
CA ASP A 75 6.83 46.31 -29.95
C ASP A 75 5.75 46.31 -31.05
N ALA A 76 5.40 47.51 -31.55
CA ALA A 76 4.36 47.75 -32.56
C ALA A 76 4.94 47.90 -33.97
#